data_AF-A0A1B2R8D0-F1
#
_entry.id   AF-A0A1B2R8D0-F1
#
_cell.length_a   1.000
_cell.length_b   1.000
_cell.length_c   1.000
_cell.angle_alpha   90.00
_cell.angle_beta   90.00
_cell.angle_gamma   90.00
#
_symmetry.space_group_name_H-M   'P 1'
#
loop_
_entity.id
_entity.type
_entity.pdbx_description
1 polymer ?
#
loop_
_entity_poly.entity_id
_entity_poly.type
_entity_poly.pdbx_seq_one_letter_code
_entity_poly.pdbx_strand_id
1 'polypeptide(L)'
;MAVIAALLVVAAAAIIASSMLGGQSERAQLVQSERFRIQARWLLVGGVDWARQILRDDARHSPITRADQPWALPIVDLRLDEPGEPEPALLSGRIEDEQGKFNLQNLAFEGQVDPRQLIAFERLLQALNLRPSAAPDIARRIAAGQPLAVGGAGNAGDNGPASKAMRPPRAPGLQALAELRGIAGLDDQAIERLDCCVTILPDHTAVNVNTAPPEVLYAVVTQLPLGQAGALVAERERGRYFNDTADFANRLANPQIKLDKDSVSTDSQWFSLAGVVRLGHATAAMRALLEREDQSTSIAWMKEMN
;
A
#
# COMPACT_ATOMS: atom_id res chain seq x y z
N MET A 1 -77.39 6.02 9.47
CA MET A 1 -76.28 7.01 9.40
C MET A 1 -75.09 6.67 10.31
N ALA A 2 -75.28 6.21 11.55
CA ALA A 2 -74.17 5.87 12.45
C ALA A 2 -73.24 4.73 11.96
N VAL A 3 -73.79 3.70 11.31
CA VAL A 3 -73.01 2.53 10.85
C VAL A 3 -72.07 2.87 9.69
N ILE A 4 -72.51 3.73 8.75
CA ILE A 4 -71.68 4.17 7.61
C ILE A 4 -70.52 5.05 8.11
N ALA A 5 -70.78 5.94 9.06
CA ALA A 5 -69.75 6.76 9.69
C ALA A 5 -68.72 5.89 10.45
N ALA A 6 -69.18 4.89 11.21
CA ALA A 6 -68.30 3.96 11.91
C ALA A 6 -67.40 3.15 10.96
N LEU A 7 -67.95 2.66 9.84
CA LEU A 7 -67.19 1.92 8.82
C LEU A 7 -66.13 2.79 8.14
N LEU A 8 -66.44 4.06 7.85
CA LEU A 8 -65.48 5.00 7.27
C LEU A 8 -64.32 5.31 8.22
N VAL A 9 -64.59 5.45 9.52
CA VAL A 9 -63.55 5.69 10.54
C VAL A 9 -62.63 4.48 10.68
N VAL A 10 -63.19 3.26 10.70
CA VAL A 10 -62.40 2.02 10.77
C VAL A 10 -61.53 1.83 9.52
N ALA A 11 -62.08 2.08 8.33
CA ALA A 11 -61.32 1.99 7.09
C ALA A 11 -60.18 3.03 7.05
N ALA A 12 -60.43 4.28 7.46
CA ALA A 12 -59.38 5.31 7.56
C ALA A 12 -58.29 4.93 8.57
N ALA A 13 -58.66 4.41 9.75
CA ALA A 13 -57.71 3.93 10.74
C ALA A 13 -56.86 2.75 10.23
N ALA A 14 -57.45 1.82 9.47
CA ALA A 14 -56.75 0.69 8.88
C ALA A 14 -55.73 1.13 7.79
N ILE A 15 -56.09 2.09 6.95
CA ILE A 15 -55.18 2.65 5.93
C ILE A 15 -54.00 3.39 6.59
N ILE A 16 -54.26 4.15 7.66
CA ILE A 16 -53.20 4.82 8.42
C ILE A 16 -52.28 3.80 9.11
N ALA A 17 -52.84 2.77 9.74
CA ALA A 17 -52.05 1.72 10.37
C ALA A 17 -51.19 0.93 9.37
N SER A 18 -51.73 0.60 8.19
CA SER A 18 -51.00 -0.10 7.13
C SER A 18 -49.86 0.73 6.54
N SER A 19 -50.08 2.03 6.32
CA SER A 19 -49.02 2.93 5.84
C SER A 19 -47.91 3.16 6.89
N MET A 20 -48.25 3.20 8.18
CA MET A 20 -47.25 3.23 9.26
C MET A 20 -46.42 1.95 9.36
N LEU A 21 -47.03 0.78 9.21
CA LEU A 21 -46.33 -0.52 9.25
C LEU A 21 -45.34 -0.69 8.08
N GLY A 22 -45.72 -0.24 6.87
CA GLY A 22 -44.83 -0.22 5.70
C GLY A 22 -43.58 0.65 5.95
N GLY A 23 -43.78 1.91 6.35
CA GLY A 23 -42.67 2.84 6.63
C GLY A 23 -41.80 2.45 7.84
N GLN A 24 -42.33 1.68 8.80
CA GLN A 24 -41.54 1.13 9.91
C GLN A 24 -40.59 0.02 9.45
N SER A 25 -41.00 -0.82 8.50
CA SER A 25 -40.17 -1.92 7.98
C SER A 25 -38.97 -1.43 7.17
N GLU A 26 -39.15 -0.41 6.35
CA GLU A 26 -38.06 0.22 5.57
C GLU A 26 -37.03 0.88 6.49
N ARG A 27 -37.50 1.62 7.52
CA ARG A 27 -36.61 2.22 8.53
C ARG A 27 -35.84 1.16 9.32
N ALA A 28 -36.47 0.03 9.63
CA ALA A 28 -35.80 -1.07 10.32
C ALA A 28 -34.68 -1.69 9.47
N GLN A 29 -34.92 -1.91 8.17
CA GLN A 29 -33.91 -2.46 7.24
C GLN A 29 -32.70 -1.54 7.08
N LEU A 30 -32.92 -0.22 6.97
CA LEU A 30 -31.84 0.76 6.91
C LEU A 30 -30.99 0.73 8.19
N VAL A 31 -31.62 0.72 9.36
CA VAL A 31 -30.91 0.64 10.65
C VAL A 31 -30.11 -0.65 10.77
N GLN A 32 -30.64 -1.78 10.31
CA GLN A 32 -29.91 -3.06 10.31
C GLN A 32 -28.70 -3.03 9.38
N SER A 33 -28.86 -2.49 8.17
CA SER A 33 -27.75 -2.37 7.20
C SER A 33 -26.63 -1.48 7.74
N GLU A 34 -26.96 -0.37 8.39
CA GLU A 34 -25.98 0.51 9.05
C GLU A 34 -25.27 -0.19 10.22
N ARG A 35 -26.00 -0.98 11.02
CA ARG A 35 -25.39 -1.79 12.09
C ARG A 35 -24.39 -2.79 11.54
N PHE A 36 -24.75 -3.53 10.49
CA PHE A 36 -23.84 -4.48 9.85
C PHE A 36 -22.61 -3.79 9.27
N ARG A 37 -22.76 -2.61 8.66
CA ARG A 37 -21.61 -1.83 8.17
C ARG A 37 -20.66 -1.42 9.29
N ILE A 38 -21.19 -0.92 10.40
CA ILE A 38 -20.39 -0.53 11.56
C ILE A 38 -19.68 -1.76 12.16
N GLN A 39 -20.38 -2.88 12.30
CA GLN A 39 -19.81 -4.12 12.83
C GLN A 39 -18.73 -4.69 11.90
N ALA A 40 -18.98 -4.74 10.59
CA ALA A 40 -18.00 -5.16 9.60
C ALA A 40 -16.73 -4.32 9.69
N ARG A 41 -16.86 -2.99 9.85
CA ARG A 41 -15.72 -2.08 10.06
C ARG A 41 -14.94 -2.40 11.34
N TRP A 42 -15.61 -2.66 12.47
CA TRP A 42 -14.93 -3.02 13.72
C TRP A 42 -14.16 -4.34 13.62
N LEU A 43 -14.76 -5.36 12.98
CA LEU A 43 -14.09 -6.63 12.70
C LEU A 43 -12.84 -6.42 11.83
N LEU A 44 -12.97 -5.54 10.85
CA LEU A 44 -11.89 -5.15 9.96
C LEU A 44 -10.73 -4.49 10.71
N VAL A 45 -11.01 -3.54 11.62
CA VAL A 45 -9.99 -2.91 12.48
C VAL A 45 -9.30 -3.97 13.36
N GLY A 46 -10.05 -4.91 13.92
CA GLY A 46 -9.48 -6.06 14.65
C GLY A 46 -8.56 -6.92 13.77
N GLY A 47 -8.91 -7.09 12.50
CA GLY A 47 -8.06 -7.75 11.49
C GLY A 47 -6.71 -7.05 11.29
N VAL A 48 -6.67 -5.71 11.34
CA VAL A 48 -5.41 -4.94 11.28
C VAL A 48 -4.55 -5.21 12.50
N ASP A 49 -5.14 -5.21 13.69
CA ASP A 49 -4.40 -5.49 14.92
C ASP A 49 -3.86 -6.93 14.95
N TRP A 50 -4.60 -7.88 14.40
CA TRP A 50 -4.11 -9.24 14.21
C TRP A 50 -2.96 -9.31 13.20
N ALA A 51 -3.06 -8.62 12.06
CA ALA A 51 -1.97 -8.53 11.08
C ALA A 51 -0.69 -7.94 11.71
N ARG A 52 -0.81 -6.91 12.54
CA ARG A 52 0.32 -6.34 13.32
C ARG A 52 0.93 -7.36 14.26
N GLN A 53 0.11 -8.20 14.91
CA GLN A 53 0.62 -9.26 15.78
C GLN A 53 1.36 -10.34 14.99
N ILE A 54 0.86 -10.73 13.81
CA ILE A 54 1.55 -11.69 12.92
C ILE A 54 2.91 -11.14 12.50
N LEU A 55 2.99 -9.89 12.04
CA LEU A 55 4.25 -9.26 11.62
C LEU A 55 5.25 -9.12 12.77
N ARG A 56 4.76 -8.80 13.97
CA ARG A 56 5.58 -8.74 15.18
C ARG A 56 6.13 -10.10 15.58
N ASP A 57 5.31 -11.15 15.46
CA ASP A 57 5.75 -12.51 15.76
C ASP A 57 6.78 -12.99 14.74
N ASP A 58 6.58 -12.70 13.45
CA ASP A 58 7.54 -13.01 12.39
C ASP A 58 8.91 -12.37 12.64
N ALA A 59 8.96 -11.07 12.97
CA ALA A 59 10.22 -10.38 13.25
C ALA A 59 10.99 -10.94 14.46
N ARG A 60 10.29 -11.56 15.43
CA ARG A 60 10.96 -12.21 16.57
C ARG A 60 11.62 -13.53 16.18
N HIS A 61 11.10 -14.20 15.15
CA HIS A 61 11.53 -15.53 14.75
C HIS A 61 12.46 -15.53 13.52
N SER A 62 12.44 -14.47 12.71
CA SER A 62 13.24 -14.36 11.50
C SER A 62 13.85 -12.97 11.32
N PRO A 63 15.17 -12.87 11.13
CA PRO A 63 15.84 -11.60 10.80
C PRO A 63 15.67 -11.21 9.33
N ILE A 64 15.22 -12.15 8.48
CA ILE A 64 14.97 -11.91 7.06
C ILE A 64 13.47 -11.97 6.77
N THR A 65 13.04 -11.20 5.77
CA THR A 65 11.64 -11.15 5.31
C THR A 65 11.52 -11.89 4.01
N ARG A 66 10.72 -12.96 3.98
CA ARG A 66 10.58 -13.91 2.87
C ARG A 66 9.11 -14.09 2.51
N ALA A 67 8.84 -14.30 1.24
CA ALA A 67 7.48 -14.51 0.75
C ALA A 67 6.86 -15.88 1.16
N ASP A 68 7.64 -16.81 1.73
CA ASP A 68 7.15 -18.11 2.23
C ASP A 68 6.79 -18.10 3.73
N GLN A 69 6.91 -16.95 4.39
CA GLN A 69 6.57 -16.82 5.80
C GLN A 69 5.06 -16.74 6.03
N PRO A 70 4.57 -17.09 7.24
CA PRO A 70 3.14 -17.12 7.53
C PRO A 70 2.40 -15.81 7.27
N TRP A 71 3.06 -14.66 7.41
CA TRP A 71 2.44 -13.34 7.16
C TRP A 71 2.02 -13.15 5.70
N ALA A 72 2.70 -13.80 4.74
CA ALA A 72 2.45 -13.65 3.31
C ALA A 72 1.28 -14.52 2.82
N LEU A 73 0.78 -15.45 3.66
CA LEU A 73 -0.34 -16.31 3.31
C LEU A 73 -1.64 -15.50 3.30
N PRO A 74 -2.36 -15.43 2.17
CA PRO A 74 -3.63 -14.72 2.11
C PRO A 74 -4.69 -15.48 2.90
N ILE A 75 -5.52 -14.72 3.59
CA ILE A 75 -6.70 -15.20 4.29
C ILE A 75 -7.89 -15.01 3.37
N VAL A 76 -8.62 -16.09 3.12
CA VAL A 76 -9.76 -16.09 2.19
C VAL A 76 -10.97 -16.66 2.91
N ASP A 77 -12.01 -15.83 3.03
CA ASP A 77 -13.31 -16.16 3.61
C ASP A 77 -13.24 -16.89 4.97
N LEU A 78 -12.35 -16.41 5.85
CA LEU A 78 -12.28 -16.88 7.22
C LEU A 78 -13.58 -16.50 7.96
N ARG A 79 -14.30 -17.51 8.43
CA ARG A 79 -15.50 -17.33 9.24
C ARG A 79 -15.12 -16.88 10.65
N LEU A 80 -15.69 -15.76 11.10
CA LEU A 80 -15.44 -15.23 12.46
C LEU A 80 -16.51 -15.66 13.49
N ASP A 81 -17.68 -16.09 13.03
CA ASP A 81 -18.82 -16.43 13.89
C ASP A 81 -18.97 -17.93 14.12
N GLU A 82 -19.82 -18.29 15.10
CA GLU A 82 -20.12 -19.68 15.42
C GLU A 82 -20.78 -20.43 14.24
N PRO A 83 -20.52 -21.74 14.10
CA PRO A 83 -21.18 -22.56 13.09
C PRO A 83 -22.70 -22.58 13.29
N GLY A 84 -23.45 -22.15 12.28
CA GLY A 84 -24.93 -22.22 12.27
C GLY A 84 -25.64 -20.88 12.09
N GLU A 85 -24.92 -19.75 12.19
CA GLU A 85 -25.46 -18.43 11.88
C GLU A 85 -25.82 -18.31 10.38
N PRO A 86 -27.00 -17.76 10.03
CA PRO A 86 -27.46 -17.63 8.65
C PRO A 86 -26.65 -16.61 7.85
N GLU A 87 -26.06 -15.61 8.53
CA GLU A 87 -25.29 -14.52 7.90
C GLU A 87 -23.89 -14.44 8.52
N PRO A 88 -22.96 -15.35 8.17
CA PRO A 88 -21.65 -15.38 8.79
C PRO A 88 -20.79 -14.18 8.37
N ALA A 89 -20.05 -13.63 9.31
CA ALA A 89 -18.94 -12.70 9.07
C ALA A 89 -17.78 -13.44 8.39
N LEU A 90 -17.47 -13.05 7.16
CA LEU A 90 -16.34 -13.56 6.37
C LEU A 90 -15.25 -12.50 6.29
N LEU A 91 -14.06 -12.83 6.77
CA LEU A 91 -12.86 -12.02 6.68
C LEU A 91 -11.94 -12.55 5.58
N SER A 92 -11.59 -11.68 4.64
CA SER A 92 -10.53 -11.91 3.66
C SER A 92 -9.46 -10.83 3.83
N GLY A 93 -8.20 -11.18 3.67
CA GLY A 93 -7.11 -10.21 3.78
C GLY A 93 -5.79 -10.75 3.26
N ARG A 94 -4.89 -9.83 2.89
CA ARG A 94 -3.53 -10.17 2.47
C ARG A 94 -2.56 -9.09 2.93
N ILE A 95 -1.37 -9.53 3.29
CA ILE A 95 -0.24 -8.66 3.62
C ILE A 95 0.77 -8.78 2.48
N GLU A 96 1.27 -7.65 2.00
CA GLU A 96 2.32 -7.59 0.99
C GLU A 96 3.53 -6.82 1.54
N ASP A 97 4.73 -7.28 1.21
CA ASP A 97 5.96 -6.54 1.49
C ASP A 97 6.13 -5.41 0.47
N GLU A 98 6.09 -4.16 0.94
CA GLU A 98 6.24 -2.99 0.07
C GLU A 98 7.71 -2.70 -0.25
N GLN A 99 8.65 -3.20 0.55
CA GLN A 99 10.09 -3.07 0.25
C GLN A 99 10.59 -4.06 -0.80
N GLY A 100 9.77 -5.02 -1.24
CA GLY A 100 10.05 -5.76 -2.48
C GLY A 100 9.91 -4.88 -3.74
N LYS A 101 9.23 -3.74 -3.65
CA LYS A 101 8.96 -2.82 -4.77
C LYS A 101 9.97 -1.68 -4.80
N PHE A 102 10.14 -1.05 -5.95
CA PHE A 102 10.94 0.16 -6.07
C PHE A 102 10.22 1.35 -5.42
N ASN A 103 10.80 1.93 -4.36
CA ASN A 103 10.22 3.07 -3.69
C ASN A 103 10.47 4.37 -4.47
N LEU A 104 9.41 5.03 -4.97
CA LEU A 104 9.54 6.30 -5.70
C LEU A 104 10.15 7.41 -4.84
N GLN A 105 9.99 7.34 -3.52
CA GLN A 105 10.60 8.31 -2.61
C GLN A 105 12.13 8.33 -2.74
N ASN A 106 12.74 7.21 -3.17
CA ASN A 106 14.18 7.14 -3.42
C ASN A 106 14.66 8.00 -4.59
N LEU A 107 13.78 8.42 -5.51
CA LEU A 107 14.18 9.21 -6.70
C LEU A 107 14.79 10.57 -6.38
N ALA A 108 14.58 11.08 -5.17
CA ALA A 108 15.16 12.33 -4.73
C ALA A 108 15.55 12.24 -3.26
N PHE A 109 16.56 13.00 -2.83
CA PHE A 109 16.92 13.17 -1.43
C PHE A 109 17.00 14.66 -1.13
N GLU A 110 16.33 15.10 -0.06
CA GLU A 110 16.25 16.52 0.35
C GLU A 110 15.85 17.49 -0.79
N GLY A 111 14.96 17.03 -1.68
CA GLY A 111 14.48 17.80 -2.82
C GLY A 111 15.43 17.86 -4.01
N GLN A 112 16.51 17.08 -4.02
CA GLN A 112 17.41 16.91 -5.16
C GLN A 112 17.27 15.51 -5.76
N VAL A 113 17.11 15.42 -7.08
CA VAL A 113 17.00 14.14 -7.78
C VAL A 113 18.30 13.36 -7.63
N ASP A 114 18.20 12.09 -7.22
CA ASP A 114 19.34 11.17 -7.18
C ASP A 114 19.56 10.56 -8.57
N PRO A 115 20.71 10.84 -9.25
CA PRO A 115 20.98 10.31 -10.58
C PRO A 115 21.04 8.77 -10.63
N ARG A 116 21.45 8.11 -9.55
CA ARG A 116 21.56 6.64 -9.51
C ARG A 116 20.18 6.00 -9.50
N GLN A 117 19.30 6.53 -8.64
CA GLN A 117 17.91 6.07 -8.53
C GLN A 117 17.12 6.40 -9.80
N LEU A 118 17.42 7.53 -10.45
CA LEU A 118 16.84 7.86 -11.74
C LEU A 118 17.20 6.81 -12.82
N ILE A 119 18.47 6.42 -12.92
CA ILE A 119 18.92 5.38 -13.87
C ILE A 119 18.25 4.04 -13.56
N ALA A 120 18.18 3.65 -12.28
CA ALA A 120 17.49 2.43 -11.86
C ALA A 120 16.01 2.45 -12.27
N PHE A 121 15.33 3.58 -12.05
CA PHE A 121 13.93 3.72 -12.41
C PHE A 121 13.67 3.75 -13.92
N GLU A 122 14.55 4.37 -14.71
CA GLU A 122 14.49 4.29 -16.19
C GLU A 122 14.59 2.84 -16.68
N ARG A 123 15.46 2.03 -16.07
CA ARG A 123 15.57 0.60 -16.34
C ARG A 123 14.29 -0.13 -15.96
N LEU A 124 13.68 0.18 -14.82
CA LEU A 124 12.40 -0.40 -14.41
C LEU A 124 11.30 -0.11 -15.41
N LEU A 125 11.16 1.15 -15.83
CA LEU A 125 10.19 1.54 -16.85
C LEU A 125 10.41 0.77 -18.15
N GLN A 126 11.66 0.61 -18.58
CA GLN A 126 12.00 -0.18 -19.75
C GLN A 126 11.57 -1.65 -19.59
N ALA A 127 11.83 -2.27 -18.44
CA ALA A 127 11.43 -3.66 -18.18
C ALA A 127 9.91 -3.86 -18.21
N LEU A 128 9.15 -2.85 -17.77
CA LEU A 128 7.68 -2.83 -17.78
C LEU A 128 7.08 -2.42 -19.13
N ASN A 129 7.89 -2.24 -20.16
CA ASN A 129 7.50 -1.71 -21.47
C ASN A 129 6.79 -0.35 -21.37
N LEU A 130 7.28 0.50 -20.46
CA LEU A 130 6.89 1.89 -20.26
C LEU A 130 7.95 2.84 -20.83
N ARG A 131 7.59 4.11 -21.02
CA ARG A 131 8.49 5.11 -21.58
C ARG A 131 9.53 5.56 -20.55
N PRO A 132 10.84 5.31 -20.74
CA PRO A 132 11.87 5.74 -19.78
C PRO A 132 11.93 7.27 -19.63
N SER A 133 11.56 8.02 -20.68
CA SER A 133 11.52 9.49 -20.67
C SER A 133 10.57 10.11 -19.64
N ALA A 134 9.66 9.33 -19.04
CA ALA A 134 8.79 9.79 -17.96
C ALA A 134 9.51 9.85 -16.59
N ALA A 135 10.62 9.11 -16.42
CA ALA A 135 11.33 9.04 -15.15
C ALA A 135 11.80 10.41 -14.61
N PRO A 136 12.38 11.32 -15.42
CA PRO A 136 12.79 12.63 -14.94
C PRO A 136 11.63 13.51 -14.45
N ASP A 137 10.44 13.39 -15.07
CA ASP A 137 9.24 14.11 -14.64
C ASP A 137 8.75 13.61 -13.29
N ILE A 138 8.71 12.28 -13.11
CA ILE A 138 8.34 11.63 -11.84
C ILE A 138 9.34 12.02 -10.76
N ALA A 139 10.65 11.95 -11.03
CA ALA A 139 11.69 12.31 -10.07
C ALA A 139 11.59 13.79 -9.65
N ARG A 140 11.31 14.71 -10.58
CA ARG A 140 11.04 16.12 -10.25
C ARG A 140 9.78 16.29 -9.39
N ARG A 141 8.71 15.53 -9.66
CA ARG A 141 7.48 15.54 -8.87
C ARG A 141 7.70 15.05 -7.44
N ILE A 142 8.55 14.04 -7.25
CA ILE A 142 8.96 13.54 -5.93
C ILE A 142 9.82 14.59 -5.22
N ALA A 143 10.86 15.11 -5.89
CA ALA A 143 11.74 16.14 -5.35
C ALA A 143 10.99 17.40 -4.88
N ALA A 144 10.02 17.88 -5.67
CA ALA A 144 9.18 19.03 -5.30
C ALA A 144 8.31 18.77 -4.05
N GLY A 145 8.03 17.50 -3.77
CA GLY A 145 7.29 17.05 -2.59
C GLY A 145 8.15 16.87 -1.34
N GLN A 146 9.48 16.94 -1.42
CA GLN A 146 10.41 16.71 -0.32
C GLN A 146 10.85 18.00 0.40
N PRO A 147 11.28 17.91 1.68
CA PRO A 147 11.84 19.07 2.35
C PRO A 147 13.18 19.41 1.70
N LEU A 148 13.39 20.68 1.36
CA LEU A 148 14.67 21.13 0.83
C LEU A 148 15.75 21.03 1.91
N ALA A 149 16.94 20.58 1.52
CA ALA A 149 18.14 20.63 2.35
C ALA A 149 18.30 22.02 2.99
N VAL A 150 18.32 22.09 4.33
CA VAL A 150 18.60 23.34 5.03
C VAL A 150 20.11 23.58 4.97
N GLY A 151 20.59 24.17 3.87
CA GLY A 151 21.98 24.68 3.83
C GLY A 151 22.76 24.53 2.52
N GLY A 152 22.16 24.73 1.35
CA GLY A 152 22.91 24.58 0.09
C GLY A 152 22.43 25.40 -1.09
N ALA A 153 22.52 26.74 -1.01
CA ALA A 153 22.96 27.62 -2.10
C ALA A 153 22.73 29.11 -1.73
N GLY A 154 23.81 29.76 -1.30
CA GLY A 154 23.87 31.21 -1.18
C GLY A 154 25.09 31.69 -0.41
N ASN A 155 26.29 31.23 -0.80
CA ASN A 155 27.49 32.05 -0.64
C ASN A 155 27.37 33.22 -1.62
N ALA A 156 26.55 34.20 -1.26
CA ALA A 156 26.71 35.58 -1.69
C ALA A 156 26.88 36.35 -0.40
N GLY A 157 28.10 36.83 -0.14
CA GLY A 157 28.32 37.75 0.95
C GLY A 157 27.42 38.96 0.72
N ASP A 158 26.44 39.16 1.59
CA ASP A 158 25.82 40.46 1.74
C ASP A 158 25.23 40.59 3.14
N ASN A 159 25.88 41.44 3.95
CA ASN A 159 25.40 41.86 5.26
C ASN A 159 24.26 42.86 5.09
N GLY A 160 23.08 42.40 4.70
CA GLY A 160 21.85 43.19 4.58
C GLY A 160 20.73 42.67 5.49
N PRO A 161 19.86 43.54 6.05
CA PRO A 161 18.81 43.12 6.96
C PRO A 161 17.83 42.17 6.26
N ALA A 162 17.63 41.00 6.88
CA ALA A 162 16.91 39.85 6.36
C ALA A 162 15.53 40.20 5.77
N SER A 163 15.44 40.21 4.44
CA SER A 163 14.16 39.99 3.78
C SER A 163 13.74 38.54 4.09
N LYS A 164 12.61 38.37 4.79
CA LYS A 164 11.90 37.10 4.84
C LYS A 164 11.46 36.77 3.41
N ALA A 165 12.36 36.20 2.61
CA ALA A 165 12.01 35.64 1.32
C ALA A 165 10.92 34.59 1.57
N MET A 166 9.71 34.89 1.12
CA MET A 166 8.57 33.99 1.16
C MET A 166 9.02 32.70 0.45
N ARG A 167 9.24 31.62 1.21
CA ARG A 167 9.56 30.32 0.61
C ARG A 167 8.42 29.98 -0.36
N PRO A 168 8.70 29.63 -1.62
CA PRO A 168 7.64 29.29 -2.56
C PRO A 168 6.78 28.16 -1.98
N PRO A 169 5.46 28.15 -2.26
CA PRO A 169 4.57 27.11 -1.79
C PRO A 169 5.08 25.74 -2.27
N ARG A 170 5.24 24.80 -1.33
CA ARG A 170 5.72 23.44 -1.59
C ARG A 170 4.59 22.60 -2.18
N ALA A 171 4.92 21.75 -3.16
CA ALA A 171 3.96 20.77 -3.66
C ALA A 171 3.68 19.71 -2.60
N PRO A 172 2.44 19.23 -2.44
CA PRO A 172 2.18 18.09 -1.57
C PRO A 172 2.99 16.87 -2.02
N GLY A 173 3.51 16.09 -1.06
CA GLY A 173 4.15 14.81 -1.35
C GLY A 173 3.18 13.87 -2.06
N LEU A 174 3.69 13.02 -2.96
CA LEU A 174 2.88 12.03 -3.66
C LEU A 174 2.33 11.01 -2.64
N GLN A 175 1.03 10.76 -2.62
CA GLN A 175 0.41 9.79 -1.69
C GLN A 175 -0.08 8.52 -2.39
N ALA A 176 -0.37 8.61 -3.70
CA ALA A 176 -0.81 7.46 -4.49
C ALA A 176 -0.23 7.50 -5.92
N LEU A 177 -0.01 6.32 -6.51
CA LEU A 177 0.42 6.20 -7.92
C LEU A 177 -0.58 6.85 -8.89
N ALA A 178 -1.86 6.85 -8.52
CA ALA A 178 -2.95 7.54 -9.22
C ALA A 178 -2.70 9.04 -9.45
N GLU A 179 -1.90 9.70 -8.63
CA GLU A 179 -1.55 11.12 -8.78
C GLU A 179 -0.50 11.38 -9.88
N LEU A 180 0.14 10.33 -10.39
CA LEU A 180 1.06 10.43 -11.53
C LEU A 180 0.30 10.59 -12.86
N ARG A 181 -1.03 10.43 -12.85
CA ARG A 181 -1.89 10.72 -13.99
C ARG A 181 -1.67 12.17 -14.44
N GLY A 182 -1.38 12.34 -15.73
CA GLY A 182 -1.10 13.65 -16.33
C GLY A 182 0.37 13.89 -16.67
N ILE A 183 1.29 13.06 -16.16
CA ILE A 183 2.65 12.98 -16.72
C ILE A 183 2.57 12.27 -18.07
N ALA A 184 3.22 12.84 -19.09
CA ALA A 184 3.16 12.31 -20.45
C ALA A 184 3.68 10.86 -20.52
N GLY A 185 2.76 9.92 -20.75
CA GLY A 185 3.09 8.48 -20.83
C GLY A 185 2.67 7.64 -19.65
N LEU A 186 1.97 8.24 -18.69
CA LEU A 186 1.32 7.55 -17.60
C LEU A 186 -0.21 7.63 -17.76
N ASP A 187 -0.74 6.74 -18.60
CA ASP A 187 -2.17 6.43 -18.65
C ASP A 187 -2.54 5.39 -17.58
N ASP A 188 -3.83 5.07 -17.45
CA ASP A 188 -4.29 4.11 -16.44
C ASP A 188 -3.63 2.73 -16.58
N GLN A 189 -3.38 2.29 -17.82
CA GLN A 189 -2.70 1.01 -18.07
C GLN A 189 -1.22 1.06 -17.67
N ALA A 190 -0.54 2.19 -17.84
CA ALA A 190 0.81 2.38 -17.34
C ALA A 190 0.86 2.38 -15.82
N ILE A 191 -0.09 3.05 -15.15
CA ILE A 191 -0.19 3.06 -13.69
C ILE A 191 -0.45 1.65 -13.14
N GLU A 192 -1.35 0.89 -13.77
CA GLU A 192 -1.61 -0.51 -13.38
C GLU A 192 -0.37 -1.39 -13.52
N ARG A 193 0.42 -1.20 -14.59
CA ARG A 193 1.71 -1.90 -14.76
C ARG A 193 2.76 -1.52 -13.72
N LEU A 194 2.72 -0.30 -13.16
CA LEU A 194 3.64 0.12 -12.11
C LEU A 194 3.30 -0.53 -10.75
N ASP A 195 2.04 -0.86 -10.50
CA ASP A 195 1.55 -1.33 -9.18
C ASP A 195 2.27 -2.61 -8.69
N CYS A 196 2.71 -3.48 -9.62
CA CYS A 196 3.46 -4.69 -9.28
C CYS A 196 4.83 -4.43 -8.62
N CYS A 197 5.40 -3.28 -8.93
CA CYS A 197 6.86 -3.13 -8.95
C CYS A 197 7.30 -1.80 -8.35
N VAL A 198 6.36 -0.92 -8.00
CA VAL A 198 6.60 0.41 -7.47
C VAL A 198 5.75 0.67 -6.23
N THR A 199 6.33 1.35 -5.25
CA THR A 199 5.65 1.79 -4.03
C THR A 199 5.99 3.25 -3.71
N ILE A 200 5.30 3.81 -2.73
CA ILE A 200 5.60 5.12 -2.15
C ILE A 200 5.62 4.94 -0.63
N LEU A 201 6.81 4.97 -0.04
CA LEU A 201 6.99 4.85 1.41
C LEU A 201 7.44 6.20 2.00
N PRO A 202 7.16 6.44 3.30
CA PRO A 202 7.57 7.68 3.96
C PRO A 202 9.09 7.90 3.96
N ASP A 203 9.84 6.81 4.12
CA ASP A 203 11.30 6.84 4.23
C ASP A 203 12.00 6.38 2.95
N HIS A 204 13.30 6.66 2.90
CA HIS A 204 14.19 6.02 1.96
C HIS A 204 14.42 4.56 2.37
N THR A 205 14.22 3.65 1.44
CA THR A 205 14.27 2.21 1.73
C THR A 205 15.08 1.45 0.69
N ALA A 206 15.88 0.50 1.15
CA ALA A 206 16.50 -0.50 0.29
C ALA A 206 15.44 -1.52 -0.20
N VAL A 207 15.70 -2.16 -1.34
CA VAL A 207 14.81 -3.18 -1.89
C VAL A 207 15.10 -4.54 -1.28
N ASN A 208 14.09 -5.20 -0.71
CA ASN A 208 14.19 -6.54 -0.20
C ASN A 208 14.26 -7.57 -1.35
N VAL A 209 15.41 -8.20 -1.52
CA VAL A 209 15.65 -9.18 -2.61
C VAL A 209 14.86 -10.48 -2.44
N ASN A 210 14.39 -10.77 -1.22
CA ASN A 210 13.63 -11.97 -0.91
C ASN A 210 12.13 -11.86 -1.29
N THR A 211 11.66 -10.66 -1.68
CA THR A 211 10.27 -10.42 -2.11
C THR A 211 10.20 -9.68 -3.45
N ALA A 212 11.28 -9.04 -3.89
CA ALA A 212 11.30 -8.26 -5.12
C ALA A 212 11.03 -9.07 -6.39
N PRO A 213 10.22 -8.55 -7.35
CA PRO A 213 10.05 -9.16 -8.65
C PRO A 213 11.32 -8.98 -9.51
N PRO A 214 11.50 -9.79 -10.57
CA PRO A 214 12.72 -9.76 -11.38
C PRO A 214 12.97 -8.41 -12.06
N GLU A 215 11.92 -7.67 -12.41
CA GLU A 215 12.01 -6.34 -13.01
C GLU A 215 12.64 -5.32 -12.05
N VAL A 216 12.31 -5.40 -10.76
CA VAL A 216 12.87 -4.52 -9.73
C VAL A 216 14.34 -4.88 -9.47
N LEU A 217 14.67 -6.18 -9.39
CA LEU A 217 16.07 -6.61 -9.26
C LEU A 217 16.91 -6.16 -10.46
N TYR A 218 16.39 -6.31 -11.67
CA TYR A 218 17.01 -5.80 -12.90
C TYR A 218 17.26 -4.29 -12.84
N ALA A 219 16.29 -3.54 -12.33
CA ALA A 219 16.36 -2.08 -12.22
C ALA A 219 17.43 -1.63 -11.23
N VAL A 220 17.40 -2.15 -10.01
CA VAL A 220 18.21 -1.70 -8.87
C VAL A 220 19.65 -2.22 -8.93
N VAL A 221 19.86 -3.45 -9.40
CA VAL A 221 21.20 -4.03 -9.54
C VAL A 221 21.77 -3.65 -10.90
N THR A 222 22.65 -2.65 -10.88
CA THR A 222 23.32 -2.16 -12.10
C THR A 222 24.06 -3.29 -12.81
N GLN A 223 23.89 -3.38 -14.13
CA GLN A 223 24.45 -4.44 -15.00
C GLN A 223 23.89 -5.87 -14.79
N LEU A 224 22.86 -6.07 -13.96
CA LEU A 224 22.16 -7.35 -13.91
C LEU A 224 21.28 -7.52 -15.17
N PRO A 225 21.45 -8.59 -15.96
CA PRO A 225 20.53 -8.90 -17.06
C PRO A 225 19.18 -9.40 -16.55
N LEU A 226 18.07 -9.03 -17.21
CA LEU A 226 16.72 -9.42 -16.78
C LEU A 226 16.52 -10.95 -16.70
N GLY A 227 17.11 -11.71 -17.63
CA GLY A 227 17.06 -13.17 -17.60
C GLY A 227 17.77 -13.77 -16.38
N GLN A 228 18.86 -13.14 -15.93
CA GLN A 228 19.55 -13.56 -14.71
C GLN A 228 18.76 -13.19 -13.45
N ALA A 229 18.12 -12.01 -13.42
CA ALA A 229 17.18 -11.64 -12.36
C ALA A 229 16.02 -12.64 -12.24
N GLY A 230 15.44 -13.04 -13.36
CA GLY A 230 14.41 -14.09 -13.42
C GLY A 230 14.89 -15.44 -12.89
N ALA A 231 16.13 -15.84 -13.21
CA ALA A 231 16.72 -17.07 -12.68
C ALA A 231 16.90 -17.00 -11.14
N LEU A 232 17.39 -15.87 -10.61
CA LEU A 232 17.54 -15.67 -9.17
C LEU A 232 16.20 -15.76 -8.43
N VAL A 233 15.16 -15.13 -8.97
CA VAL A 233 13.80 -15.23 -8.42
C VAL A 233 13.29 -16.67 -8.48
N ALA A 234 13.44 -17.37 -9.61
CA ALA A 234 13.01 -18.77 -9.72
C ALA A 234 13.72 -19.71 -8.73
N GLU A 235 15.00 -19.45 -8.44
CA GLU A 235 15.77 -20.19 -7.43
C GLU A 235 15.28 -19.88 -6.01
N ARG A 236 15.03 -18.60 -5.73
CA ARG A 236 14.45 -18.12 -4.46
C ARG A 236 13.12 -18.80 -4.16
N GLU A 237 12.19 -18.80 -5.13
CA GLU A 237 10.85 -19.41 -4.98
C GLU A 237 10.89 -20.94 -4.78
N ARG A 238 12.03 -21.59 -5.07
CA ARG A 238 12.27 -23.01 -4.73
C ARG A 238 12.76 -23.20 -3.29
N GLY A 239 12.65 -22.17 -2.45
CA GLY A 239 13.11 -22.18 -1.06
C GLY A 239 14.56 -21.73 -0.86
N ARG A 240 15.28 -21.32 -1.91
CA ARG A 240 16.67 -20.81 -1.79
C ARG A 240 16.71 -19.31 -1.55
N TYR A 241 16.07 -18.86 -0.47
CA TYR A 241 16.12 -17.45 -0.07
C TYR A 241 17.56 -17.00 0.26
N PHE A 242 17.76 -15.68 0.22
CA PHE A 242 19.03 -15.04 0.55
C PHE A 242 19.05 -14.74 2.05
N ASN A 243 20.14 -15.14 2.72
CA ASN A 243 20.28 -14.97 4.17
C ASN A 243 20.71 -13.55 4.55
N ASP A 244 21.47 -12.90 3.68
CA ASP A 244 21.94 -11.53 3.82
C ASP A 244 22.30 -10.95 2.44
N THR A 245 22.73 -9.69 2.43
CA THR A 245 23.14 -8.98 1.21
C THR A 245 24.43 -9.54 0.59
N ALA A 246 25.31 -10.17 1.37
CA ALA A 246 26.54 -10.78 0.88
C ALA A 246 26.27 -12.12 0.17
N ASP A 247 25.36 -12.94 0.69
CA ASP A 247 24.84 -14.14 0.04
C ASP A 247 24.21 -13.79 -1.31
N PHE A 248 23.35 -12.76 -1.35
CA PHE A 248 22.82 -12.24 -2.61
C PHE A 248 23.94 -11.82 -3.58
N ALA A 249 24.91 -11.02 -3.11
CA ALA A 249 26.05 -10.57 -3.93
C ALA A 249 26.85 -11.73 -4.52
N ASN A 250 27.13 -12.77 -3.72
CA ASN A 250 27.86 -13.95 -4.16
C ASN A 250 27.11 -14.74 -5.23
N ARG A 251 25.78 -14.85 -5.11
CA ARG A 251 24.93 -15.57 -6.08
C ARG A 251 24.70 -14.82 -7.38
N LEU A 252 24.98 -13.51 -7.46
CA LEU A 252 25.05 -12.79 -8.73
C LEU A 252 26.15 -13.35 -9.65
N ALA A 253 27.15 -14.04 -9.09
CA ALA A 253 28.22 -14.73 -9.82
C ALA A 253 28.92 -13.88 -10.91
N ASN A 254 28.95 -12.56 -10.72
CA ASN A 254 29.54 -11.60 -11.64
C ASN A 254 30.33 -10.52 -10.87
N PRO A 255 31.67 -10.57 -10.87
CA PRO A 255 32.52 -9.61 -10.15
C PRO A 255 32.42 -8.15 -10.64
N GLN A 256 31.84 -7.91 -11.82
CA GLN A 256 31.64 -6.56 -12.35
C GLN A 256 30.43 -5.86 -11.74
N ILE A 257 29.49 -6.63 -11.18
CA ILE A 257 28.32 -6.07 -10.52
C ILE A 257 28.73 -5.59 -9.13
N LYS A 258 28.68 -4.28 -8.94
CA LYS A 258 28.89 -3.63 -7.64
C LYS A 258 27.54 -3.23 -7.08
N LEU A 259 27.20 -3.77 -5.91
CA LEU A 259 26.02 -3.37 -5.16
C LEU A 259 26.32 -2.09 -4.39
N ASP A 260 25.46 -1.09 -4.53
CA ASP A 260 25.48 0.08 -3.67
C ASP A 260 24.99 -0.32 -2.27
N LYS A 261 25.63 0.22 -1.24
CA LYS A 261 25.47 -0.20 0.17
C LYS A 261 24.02 -0.17 0.69
N ASP A 262 23.17 0.66 0.08
CA ASP A 262 21.78 0.88 0.50
C ASP A 262 20.77 0.54 -0.61
N SER A 263 21.21 -0.16 -1.66
CA SER A 263 20.34 -0.53 -2.79
C SER A 263 19.42 -1.70 -2.49
N VAL A 264 19.92 -2.68 -1.72
CA VAL A 264 19.25 -3.95 -1.45
C VAL A 264 19.35 -4.34 0.02
N SER A 265 18.32 -5.03 0.51
CA SER A 265 18.23 -5.64 1.84
C SER A 265 17.67 -7.06 1.74
N THR A 266 17.66 -7.78 2.87
CA THR A 266 16.99 -9.09 3.00
C THR A 266 15.85 -9.07 4.02
N ASP A 267 15.62 -7.92 4.64
CA ASP A 267 14.60 -7.62 5.63
C ASP A 267 13.75 -6.42 5.17
N SER A 268 12.55 -6.35 5.75
CA SER A 268 11.58 -5.28 5.50
C SER A 268 10.95 -4.79 6.79
N GLN A 269 10.61 -3.51 6.79
CA GLN A 269 9.90 -2.78 7.82
C GLN A 269 8.51 -2.37 7.33
N TRP A 270 8.33 -2.19 6.02
CA TRP A 270 7.09 -1.66 5.45
C TRP A 270 6.23 -2.73 4.79
N PHE A 271 4.99 -2.86 5.26
CA PHE A 271 4.03 -3.84 4.75
C PHE A 271 2.68 -3.18 4.46
N SER A 272 2.08 -3.51 3.32
CA SER A 272 0.70 -3.11 3.05
C SER A 272 -0.26 -4.22 3.44
N LEU A 273 -1.40 -3.83 3.98
CA LEU A 273 -2.51 -4.72 4.30
C LEU A 273 -3.71 -4.32 3.47
N ALA A 274 -4.32 -5.26 2.78
CA ALA A 274 -5.64 -5.12 2.18
C ALA A 274 -6.59 -6.10 2.85
N GLY A 275 -7.72 -5.62 3.36
CA GLY A 275 -8.70 -6.43 4.08
C GLY A 275 -10.13 -6.13 3.65
N VAL A 276 -10.97 -7.16 3.62
CA VAL A 276 -12.40 -7.07 3.33
C VAL A 276 -13.16 -7.92 4.34
N VAL A 277 -14.21 -7.36 4.95
CA VAL A 277 -15.19 -8.12 5.74
C VAL A 277 -16.54 -8.05 5.05
N ARG A 278 -17.17 -9.22 4.91
CA ARG A 278 -18.57 -9.36 4.47
C ARG A 278 -19.41 -9.86 5.64
N LEU A 279 -20.48 -9.13 5.96
CA LEU A 279 -21.41 -9.47 7.03
C LEU A 279 -22.84 -9.17 6.57
N GLY A 280 -23.67 -10.20 6.43
CA GLY A 280 -24.98 -10.09 5.79
C GLY A 280 -24.88 -9.49 4.39
N HIS A 281 -25.49 -8.31 4.19
CA HIS A 281 -25.41 -7.54 2.95
C HIS A 281 -24.35 -6.41 2.98
N ALA A 282 -23.69 -6.20 4.12
CA ALA A 282 -22.66 -5.17 4.24
C ALA A 282 -21.30 -5.71 3.82
N THR A 283 -20.57 -4.91 3.05
CA THR A 283 -19.15 -5.12 2.78
C THR A 283 -18.38 -3.91 3.27
N ALA A 284 -17.34 -4.14 4.04
CA ALA A 284 -16.37 -3.12 4.43
C ALA A 284 -15.01 -3.54 3.88
N ALA A 285 -14.27 -2.59 3.31
CA ALA A 285 -12.95 -2.83 2.77
C ALA A 285 -11.98 -1.76 3.29
N MET A 286 -10.72 -2.14 3.49
CA MET A 286 -9.69 -1.20 3.93
C MET A 286 -8.33 -1.51 3.31
N ARG A 287 -7.48 -0.49 3.29
CA ARG A 287 -6.04 -0.62 3.12
C ARG A 287 -5.32 0.05 4.28
N ALA A 288 -4.20 -0.51 4.70
CA ALA A 288 -3.31 0.10 5.67
C ALA A 288 -1.86 -0.07 5.23
N LEU A 289 -1.01 0.88 5.64
CA LEU A 289 0.44 0.72 5.62
C LEU A 289 0.90 0.55 7.06
N LEU A 290 1.60 -0.56 7.28
CA LEU A 290 2.13 -0.97 8.55
C LEU A 290 3.65 -0.78 8.52
N GLU A 291 4.19 -0.28 9.61
CA GLU A 291 5.62 -0.13 9.82
C GLU A 291 6.02 -1.05 10.97
N ARG A 292 7.05 -1.85 10.76
CA ARG A 292 7.58 -2.82 11.70
C ARG A 292 8.95 -2.34 12.16
N GLU A 293 9.03 -1.94 13.42
CA GLU A 293 10.26 -1.53 14.09
C GLU A 293 10.59 -2.55 15.18
N ASP A 294 11.62 -3.36 14.98
CA ASP A 294 12.13 -4.38 15.92
C ASP A 294 11.05 -5.25 16.58
N GLN A 295 10.47 -4.79 17.70
CA GLN A 295 9.46 -5.49 18.50
C GLN A 295 8.06 -4.86 18.45
N SER A 296 7.91 -3.77 17.71
CA SER A 296 6.69 -2.99 17.58
C SER A 296 6.21 -3.00 16.13
N THR A 297 4.91 -2.78 15.97
CA THR A 297 4.33 -2.60 14.64
C THR A 297 3.33 -1.47 14.75
N SER A 298 3.57 -0.39 14.03
CA SER A 298 2.76 0.83 14.01
C SER A 298 1.87 0.85 12.75
N ILE A 299 0.86 1.72 12.75
CA ILE A 299 0.03 1.97 11.56
C ILE A 299 0.43 3.36 11.06
N ALA A 300 1.10 3.43 9.92
CA ALA A 300 1.49 4.70 9.32
C ALA A 300 0.26 5.41 8.73
N TRP A 301 -0.61 4.66 8.06
CA TRP A 301 -1.92 5.13 7.65
C TRP A 301 -2.90 3.98 7.48
N MET A 302 -4.18 4.30 7.54
CA MET A 302 -5.29 3.38 7.28
C MET A 302 -6.40 4.13 6.56
N LYS A 303 -6.97 3.52 5.52
CA LYS A 303 -8.00 4.12 4.68
C LYS A 303 -9.09 3.10 4.35
N GLU A 304 -10.34 3.51 4.51
CA GLU A 304 -11.50 2.76 4.03
C GLU A 304 -11.59 2.84 2.50
N MET A 305 -11.83 1.70 1.86
CA MET A 305 -12.09 1.60 0.44
C MET A 305 -13.61 1.57 0.26
N ASN A 306 -14.15 2.59 -0.41
CA ASN A 306 -15.56 2.67 -0.79
C ASN A 306 -15.82 1.92 -2.10
#